data_AF-A0A6P8VY72-F1
#
_entry.id   AF-A0A6P8VY72-F1
#
_cell.length_a   1.000
_cell.length_b   1.000
_cell.length_c   1.000
_cell.angle_alpha   90.00
_cell.angle_beta   90.00
_cell.angle_gamma   90.00
#
_symmetry.space_group_name_H-M   'P 1'
#
loop_
_entity.id
_entity.type
_entity.pdbx_description
1 polymer ?
#
loop_
_entity_poly.entity_id
_entity_poly.type
_entity_poly.pdbx_seq_one_letter_code
_entity_poly.pdbx_strand_id
1 'polypeptide(L)'
;VHFPDVERVEWLNKTVKQMWPYICQFVEKLFHETIEPAVKESNAHLSTFCFSKIHLGDKPLRVNGVKVYTENVDQRQIIMDLQISFVGNTEIDVDIKRYYCKAGIKSIQIHGVLRVVMEPLLGDMPLIGALSVFFLKKP
;
A
#
# COMPACT_ATOMS: atom_id res chain seq x y z
N VAL A 1 -1.05 16.30 21.92
CA VAL A 1 -2.24 16.75 21.16
C VAL A 1 -3.14 15.54 20.98
N HIS A 2 -4.28 15.53 21.68
CA HIS A 2 -5.25 14.45 21.60
C HIS A 2 -6.22 14.82 20.48
N PHE A 3 -6.28 14.05 19.40
CA PHE A 3 -7.26 14.23 18.33
C PHE A 3 -8.50 13.40 18.69
N PRO A 4 -9.65 14.02 19.02
CA PRO A 4 -10.86 13.30 19.43
C PRO A 4 -11.51 12.49 18.31
N ASP A 5 -11.15 12.73 17.04
CA ASP A 5 -11.77 12.09 15.87
C ASP A 5 -11.02 10.86 15.35
N VAL A 6 -10.03 10.37 16.10
CA VAL A 6 -9.22 9.20 15.70
C VAL A 6 -9.63 8.01 16.54
N GLU A 7 -10.53 7.19 15.99
CA GLU A 7 -10.93 5.94 16.63
C GLU A 7 -9.76 4.96 16.66
N ARG A 8 -9.54 4.32 17.82
CA ARG A 8 -8.59 3.21 17.94
C ARG A 8 -9.19 1.98 17.27
N VAL A 9 -8.79 1.72 16.04
CA VAL A 9 -9.32 0.65 15.17
C VAL A 9 -8.58 -0.68 15.34
N GLU A 10 -8.50 -1.20 16.58
CA GLU A 10 -7.78 -2.45 16.81
C GLU A 10 -8.41 -3.64 16.06
N TRP A 11 -9.73 -3.60 15.82
CA TRP A 11 -10.40 -4.59 14.97
C TRP A 11 -9.86 -4.57 13.54
N LEU A 12 -9.61 -3.38 12.97
CA LEU A 12 -9.06 -3.24 11.62
C LEU A 12 -7.64 -3.79 11.55
N ASN A 13 -6.82 -3.53 12.58
CA ASN A 13 -5.49 -4.12 12.70
C ASN A 13 -5.54 -5.67 12.75
N LYS A 14 -6.51 -6.26 13.45
CA LYS A 14 -6.72 -7.71 13.46
C LYS A 14 -7.14 -8.24 12.08
N THR A 15 -7.96 -7.50 11.35
CA THR A 15 -8.35 -7.84 9.97
C THR A 15 -7.14 -7.79 9.04
N VAL A 16 -6.36 -6.69 9.08
CA VAL A 16 -5.13 -6.54 8.28
C VAL A 16 -4.14 -7.67 8.59
N LYS A 17 -3.99 -8.05 9.86
CA LYS A 17 -3.13 -9.19 10.26
C LYS A 17 -3.57 -10.51 9.62
N GLN A 18 -4.87 -10.79 9.57
CA GLN A 18 -5.40 -12.00 8.93
C GLN A 18 -5.24 -11.95 7.41
N MET A 19 -5.40 -10.77 6.81
CA MET A 19 -5.23 -10.55 5.38
C MET A 19 -3.76 -10.48 4.94
N TRP A 20 -2.82 -10.35 5.87
CA TRP A 20 -1.43 -10.02 5.59
C TRP A 20 -0.75 -10.93 4.54
N PRO A 21 -0.89 -12.27 4.59
CA PRO A 21 -0.29 -13.13 3.56
C PRO A 21 -0.79 -12.81 2.14
N TYR A 22 -2.07 -12.47 2.01
CA TYR A 22 -2.68 -12.09 0.73
C TYR A 22 -2.27 -10.69 0.29
N ILE A 23 -2.09 -9.77 1.23
CA ILE A 23 -1.52 -8.44 0.95
C ILE A 23 -0.08 -8.60 0.44
N CYS A 24 0.73 -9.46 1.05
CA CYS A 24 2.09 -9.75 0.57
C CYS A 24 2.09 -10.29 -0.86
N GLN A 25 1.23 -11.26 -1.17
CA GLN A 25 1.08 -11.80 -2.53
C GLN A 25 0.65 -10.72 -3.53
N PHE A 26 -0.29 -9.87 -3.16
CA PHE A 26 -0.72 -8.75 -4.00
C PHE A 26 0.42 -7.77 -4.26
N VAL A 27 1.19 -7.41 -3.24
CA VAL A 27 2.32 -6.48 -3.38
C VAL A 27 3.43 -7.10 -4.23
N GLU A 28 3.75 -8.38 -4.05
CA GLU A 28 4.71 -9.08 -4.91
C GLU A 28 4.27 -9.03 -6.39
N LYS A 29 2.99 -9.28 -6.65
CA LYS A 29 2.40 -9.14 -7.99
C LYS A 29 2.50 -7.71 -8.52
N LEU A 30 2.16 -6.71 -7.70
CA LEU A 30 2.28 -5.29 -8.05
C LEU A 30 3.72 -4.91 -8.44
N PHE A 31 4.71 -5.42 -7.70
CA PHE A 31 6.11 -5.16 -7.99
C PHE A 31 6.52 -5.74 -9.34
N HIS A 32 6.16 -6.99 -9.64
CA HIS A 32 6.54 -7.62 -10.91
C HIS A 32 5.74 -7.12 -12.11
N GLU A 33 4.44 -6.88 -11.96
CA GLU A 33 3.55 -6.55 -13.08
C GLU A 33 3.46 -5.05 -13.36
N THR A 34 3.77 -4.20 -12.38
CA THR A 34 3.60 -2.74 -12.51
C THR A 34 4.89 -1.98 -12.26
N ILE A 35 5.57 -2.23 -11.14
CA ILE A 35 6.76 -1.44 -10.76
C ILE A 35 7.97 -1.83 -11.62
N GLU A 36 8.24 -3.11 -11.81
CA GLU A 36 9.39 -3.60 -12.59
C GLU A 36 9.37 -3.11 -14.04
N PRO A 37 8.25 -3.19 -14.79
CA PRO A 37 8.16 -2.59 -16.13
C PRO A 37 8.42 -1.08 -16.12
N ALA A 38 7.80 -0.34 -15.19
CA ALA A 38 8.00 1.11 -15.09
C ALA A 38 9.47 1.48 -14.82
N VAL A 39 10.18 0.71 -13.99
CA VAL A 39 11.62 0.93 -13.73
C VAL A 39 12.45 0.62 -14.98
N LYS A 40 12.18 -0.48 -15.68
CA LYS A 40 12.89 -0.83 -16.93
C LYS A 40 12.74 0.24 -18.01
N GLU A 41 11.55 0.82 -18.11
CA GLU A 41 11.21 1.86 -19.09
C GLU A 41 11.77 3.24 -18.73
N SER A 42 12.04 3.49 -17.45
CA SER A 42 12.53 4.79 -16.98
C SER A 42 13.92 5.18 -17.51
N ASN A 43 14.77 4.19 -17.83
CA ASN A 43 16.11 4.44 -18.36
C ASN A 43 16.68 3.22 -19.10
N ALA A 44 17.35 3.43 -20.24
CA ALA A 44 17.97 2.36 -21.04
C ALA A 44 18.98 1.50 -20.26
N HIS A 45 19.66 2.07 -19.25
CA HIS A 45 20.57 1.35 -18.36
C HIS A 45 19.84 0.37 -17.42
N LEU A 46 18.54 0.58 -17.19
CA LEU A 46 17.70 -0.25 -16.33
C LEU A 46 16.87 -1.29 -17.11
N SER A 47 17.04 -1.40 -18.43
CA SER A 47 16.30 -2.36 -19.27
C SER A 47 16.38 -3.83 -18.83
N THR A 48 17.40 -4.19 -18.05
CA THR A 48 17.61 -5.54 -17.48
C THR A 48 17.39 -5.61 -15.97
N PHE A 49 16.80 -4.57 -15.39
CA PHE A 49 16.38 -4.54 -13.99
C PHE A 49 15.36 -5.66 -13.72
N CYS A 50 15.45 -6.36 -12.60
CA CYS A 50 14.38 -7.24 -12.13
C CYS A 50 14.41 -7.36 -10.62
N PHE A 51 13.25 -7.59 -10.02
CA PHE A 51 13.19 -8.07 -8.64
C PHE A 51 13.54 -9.56 -8.62
N SER A 52 14.53 -9.96 -7.84
CA SER A 52 14.94 -11.36 -7.69
C SER A 52 14.32 -12.02 -6.45
N LYS A 53 13.94 -11.21 -5.45
CA LYS A 53 13.21 -11.64 -4.26
C LYS A 53 12.37 -10.48 -3.73
N ILE A 54 11.15 -10.78 -3.28
CA ILE A 54 10.27 -9.79 -2.65
C ILE A 54 9.66 -10.41 -1.40
N HIS A 55 10.13 -9.98 -0.23
CA HIS A 55 9.59 -10.41 1.04
C HIS A 55 9.34 -9.20 1.94
N LEU A 56 8.09 -8.94 2.29
CA LEU A 56 7.73 -7.81 3.15
C LEU A 56 7.88 -8.11 4.66
N GLY A 57 8.15 -9.36 5.02
CA GLY A 57 8.19 -9.79 6.42
C GLY A 57 6.83 -10.14 7.00
N ASP A 58 6.83 -10.74 8.20
CA ASP A 58 5.62 -11.29 8.84
C ASP A 58 4.83 -10.26 9.64
N LYS A 59 5.41 -9.08 9.86
CA LYS A 59 4.80 -8.03 10.68
C LYS A 59 3.92 -7.15 9.80
N PRO A 60 2.58 -7.16 9.98
CA PRO A 60 1.69 -6.37 9.15
C PRO A 60 1.82 -4.87 9.37
N LEU A 61 1.36 -4.09 8.39
CA LEU A 61 1.12 -2.67 8.57
C LEU A 61 0.11 -2.43 9.70
N ARG A 62 0.24 -1.30 10.37
CA ARG A 62 -0.62 -0.87 11.48
C ARG A 62 -1.40 0.38 11.05
N VAL A 63 -2.70 0.34 11.27
CA VAL A 63 -3.58 1.52 11.18
C VAL A 63 -3.64 2.14 12.58
N ASN A 64 -3.09 3.35 12.69
CA ASN A 64 -3.03 4.13 13.91
C ASN A 64 -4.27 5.01 14.11
N GLY A 65 -5.01 5.25 13.03
CA GLY A 65 -6.17 6.11 13.05
C GLY A 65 -6.96 6.05 11.75
N VAL A 66 -8.27 6.31 11.87
CA VAL A 66 -9.19 6.37 10.73
C VAL A 66 -9.99 7.66 10.82
N LYS A 67 -10.15 8.34 9.68
CA LYS A 67 -11.06 9.46 9.53
C LYS A 67 -11.93 9.24 8.30
N VAL A 68 -13.24 9.20 8.49
CA VAL A 68 -14.22 9.20 7.39
C VAL A 68 -14.71 10.63 7.17
N TYR A 69 -14.74 11.07 5.92
CA TYR A 69 -15.21 12.41 5.57
C TYR A 69 -16.71 12.38 5.30
N THR A 70 -17.46 13.21 6.03
CA THR A 70 -18.92 13.32 5.93
C THR A 70 -19.36 14.70 5.43
N GLU A 71 -18.53 15.73 5.60
CA GLU A 71 -18.79 17.09 5.13
C GLU A 71 -18.16 17.34 3.76
N ASN A 72 -18.89 18.02 2.87
CA ASN A 72 -18.43 18.39 1.52
C ASN A 72 -17.96 17.21 0.65
N VAL A 73 -18.59 16.04 0.81
CA VAL A 73 -18.35 14.84 0.00
C VAL A 73 -19.57 14.56 -0.89
N ASP A 74 -19.34 14.23 -2.15
CA ASP A 74 -20.41 13.76 -3.06
C ASP A 74 -21.05 12.48 -2.49
N GLN A 75 -22.37 12.40 -2.50
CA GLN A 75 -23.12 11.25 -1.98
C GLN A 75 -22.84 9.93 -2.74
N ARG A 76 -22.20 10.01 -3.90
CA ARG A 76 -21.82 8.85 -4.74
C ARG A 76 -20.50 8.20 -4.33
N GLN A 77 -19.81 8.75 -3.33
CA GLN A 77 -18.52 8.25 -2.89
C GLN A 77 -18.39 8.24 -1.36
N ILE A 78 -17.52 7.37 -0.86
CA ILE A 78 -17.06 7.41 0.52
C ILE A 78 -15.56 7.67 0.52
N ILE A 79 -15.13 8.69 1.24
CA ILE A 79 -13.71 9.03 1.40
C ILE A 79 -13.27 8.72 2.83
N MET A 80 -12.23 7.90 2.95
CA MET A 80 -11.65 7.49 4.22
C MET A 80 -10.13 7.69 4.19
N ASP A 81 -9.59 8.30 5.24
CA ASP A 81 -8.16 8.44 5.45
C ASP A 81 -7.70 7.51 6.58
N LEU A 82 -6.72 6.68 6.28
CA LEU A 82 -6.07 5.75 7.20
C LEU A 82 -4.68 6.30 7.55
N GLN A 83 -4.44 6.60 8.81
CA GLN A 83 -3.09 6.88 9.30
C GLN A 83 -2.37 5.54 9.46
N ILE A 84 -1.42 5.25 8.58
CA ILE A 84 -0.72 3.97 8.56
C ILE A 84 0.73 4.10 9.00
N SER A 85 1.23 3.03 9.61
CA SER A 85 2.65 2.85 9.89
C SER A 85 3.06 1.42 9.57
N PHE A 86 4.18 1.26 8.88
CA PHE A 86 4.78 -0.03 8.60
C PHE A 86 6.26 0.07 8.91
N VAL A 87 6.73 -0.81 9.81
CA VAL A 87 8.14 -0.95 10.16
C VAL A 87 8.42 -2.43 10.18
N GLY A 88 9.03 -2.91 9.10
CA GLY A 88 9.27 -4.32 8.84
C GLY A 88 10.70 -4.58 8.38
N ASN A 89 11.25 -5.71 8.82
CA ASN A 89 12.44 -6.29 8.22
C ASN A 89 12.00 -6.95 6.91
N THR A 90 12.41 -6.34 5.80
CA THR A 90 12.07 -6.78 4.45
C THR A 90 13.26 -7.46 3.81
N GLU A 91 13.02 -8.18 2.74
CA GLU A 91 14.09 -8.69 1.88
C GLU A 91 13.62 -8.51 0.45
N ILE A 92 13.93 -7.34 -0.11
CA ILE A 92 13.63 -7.02 -1.50
C ILE A 92 14.96 -6.93 -2.24
N ASP A 93 15.27 -7.93 -3.05
CA ASP A 93 16.50 -8.00 -3.82
C ASP A 93 16.24 -7.60 -5.27
N VAL A 94 17.17 -6.82 -5.82
CA VAL A 94 17.12 -6.31 -7.18
C VAL A 94 18.41 -6.64 -7.91
N ASP A 95 18.27 -7.03 -9.17
CA ASP A 95 19.39 -7.33 -10.05
C ASP A 95 19.29 -6.44 -11.30
N ILE A 96 20.42 -5.88 -11.75
CA ILE A 96 20.56 -5.28 -13.09
C ILE A 96 21.54 -6.14 -13.87
N LYS A 97 21.00 -7.10 -14.63
CA LYS A 97 21.78 -8.19 -15.22
C LYS A 97 22.90 -7.70 -16.14
N ARG A 98 22.66 -6.64 -16.90
CA ARG A 98 23.64 -6.04 -17.82
C ARG A 98 24.95 -5.64 -17.14
N TYR A 99 24.90 -5.25 -15.87
CA TYR A 99 26.04 -4.74 -15.12
C TYR A 99 26.49 -5.68 -14.01
N TYR A 100 25.89 -6.87 -13.88
CA TYR A 100 26.09 -7.77 -12.74
C TYR A 100 25.92 -7.07 -11.38
N CYS A 101 25.08 -6.03 -11.34
CA CYS A 101 24.83 -5.25 -10.14
C CYS A 101 23.68 -5.90 -9.37
N LYS A 102 23.90 -6.13 -8.07
CA LYS A 102 22.91 -6.62 -7.13
C LYS A 102 22.78 -5.64 -5.97
N ALA A 103 21.57 -5.34 -5.57
CA ALA A 103 21.28 -4.56 -4.38
C ALA A 103 20.09 -5.17 -3.65
N GLY A 104 19.90 -4.77 -2.39
CA GLY A 104 18.82 -5.30 -1.56
C GLY A 104 18.33 -4.29 -0.53
N ILE A 105 17.04 -4.35 -0.21
CA ILE A 105 16.38 -3.53 0.81
C ILE A 105 16.02 -4.44 1.98
N LYS A 106 16.74 -4.26 3.10
CA LYS A 106 16.63 -5.09 4.31
C LYS A 106 15.57 -4.60 5.32
N SER A 107 15.17 -3.35 5.20
CA SER A 107 14.18 -2.77 6.11
C SER A 107 13.47 -1.61 5.45
N ILE A 108 12.16 -1.55 5.65
CA ILE A 108 11.32 -0.45 5.17
C ILE A 108 10.59 0.16 6.36
N GLN A 109 10.57 1.49 6.39
CA GLN A 109 9.72 2.26 7.28
C GLN A 109 8.83 3.17 6.45
N ILE A 110 7.52 3.06 6.62
CA ILE A 110 6.52 3.89 5.95
C ILE A 110 5.61 4.49 7.02
N HIS A 111 5.44 5.80 6.97
CA HIS A 111 4.50 6.52 7.83
C HIS A 111 3.74 7.51 6.96
N GLY A 112 2.42 7.43 6.94
CA GLY A 112 1.67 8.31 6.08
C GLY A 112 0.17 8.19 6.24
N VAL A 113 -0.54 9.03 5.49
CA VAL A 113 -2.01 8.98 5.39
C VAL A 113 -2.37 8.38 4.05
N LEU A 114 -2.95 7.18 4.11
CA LEU A 114 -3.46 6.44 2.96
C LEU A 114 -4.94 6.78 2.79
N ARG A 115 -5.30 7.40 1.67
CA ARG A 115 -6.68 7.66 1.29
C ARG A 115 -7.27 6.48 0.55
N VAL A 116 -8.45 6.08 0.97
CA VAL A 116 -9.32 5.10 0.33
C VAL A 116 -10.58 5.83 -0.15
N VAL A 117 -10.82 5.79 -1.46
CA VAL A 117 -12.05 6.32 -2.08
C VAL A 117 -12.85 5.15 -2.61
N MET A 118 -14.10 5.06 -2.19
CA MET A 118 -15.06 4.05 -2.62
C MET A 118 -16.06 4.72 -3.56
N GLU A 119 -15.91 4.52 -4.86
CA GLU A 119 -16.69 5.19 -5.90
C GLU A 119 -16.73 4.31 -7.17
N PRO A 120 -17.87 4.19 -7.87
CA PRO A 120 -19.20 4.69 -7.48
C PRO A 120 -19.85 3.82 -6.41
N LEU A 121 -20.70 4.43 -5.59
CA LEU A 121 -21.68 3.70 -4.80
C LEU A 121 -22.83 3.21 -5.69
N LEU A 122 -23.24 1.96 -5.47
CA LEU A 122 -24.22 1.25 -6.28
C LEU A 122 -25.52 1.00 -5.50
N GLY A 123 -26.63 0.89 -6.22
CA GLY A 123 -27.94 0.54 -5.66
C GLY A 123 -28.15 -0.96 -5.41
N ASP A 124 -27.19 -1.78 -5.82
CA ASP A 124 -27.18 -3.25 -5.74
C ASP A 124 -25.87 -3.75 -5.13
N MET A 125 -25.86 -5.01 -4.66
CA MET A 125 -24.66 -5.63 -4.09
C MET A 125 -23.56 -5.73 -5.15
N PRO A 126 -22.29 -5.37 -4.83
CA PRO A 126 -21.73 -5.23 -3.49
C PRO A 126 -21.75 -3.80 -2.90
N LEU A 127 -22.59 -2.89 -3.41
CA LEU A 127 -22.74 -1.48 -3.02
C LEU A 127 -21.56 -0.56 -3.37
N ILE A 128 -20.37 -1.10 -3.62
CA ILE A 128 -19.16 -0.36 -4.00
C ILE A 128 -18.66 -0.90 -5.34
N GLY A 129 -18.62 -0.06 -6.36
CA GLY A 129 -18.16 -0.44 -7.70
C GLY A 129 -16.64 -0.53 -7.82
N ALA A 130 -15.90 0.39 -7.19
CA ALA A 130 -14.45 0.37 -7.20
C ALA A 130 -13.83 0.99 -5.94
N LEU A 131 -12.55 0.69 -5.75
CA LEU A 131 -11.71 1.20 -4.68
C LEU A 131 -10.48 1.88 -5.29
N SER A 132 -10.28 3.16 -4.96
CA SER A 132 -9.03 3.87 -5.26
C SER A 132 -8.23 4.07 -3.98
N VAL A 133 -6.96 3.69 -4.00
CA VAL A 133 -6.10 3.69 -2.81
C VAL A 133 -4.79 4.41 -3.13
N PHE A 134 -4.48 5.48 -2.41
CA PHE A 134 -3.27 6.30 -2.65
C PHE A 134 -2.85 7.11 -1.43
N PHE A 135 -1.58 7.50 -1.35
CA PHE A 135 -1.11 8.38 -0.28
C PHE A 135 -1.48 9.85 -0.55
N LEU A 136 -1.93 10.56 0.48
CA LEU A 136 -2.29 11.99 0.36
C LEU A 136 -1.12 12.93 0.18
N LYS A 137 0.01 12.57 0.76
CA LYS A 137 1.28 13.29 0.70
C LYS A 137 2.38 12.26 0.49
N LYS A 138 3.55 12.72 0.07
CA LYS A 138 4.75 11.86 0.03
C LYS A 138 4.94 11.23 1.43
N PRO A 139 4.81 9.90 1.57
CA PRO A 139 4.99 9.20 2.83
C PRO A 139 6.47 9.02 3.19
#